data_AF-A0A9X0DN82-F1
#
_entry.id   AF-A0A9X0DN82-F1
#
_cell.length_a   1.000
_cell.length_b   1.000
_cell.length_c   1.000
_cell.angle_alpha   90.00
_cell.angle_beta   90.00
_cell.angle_gamma   90.00
#
_symmetry.space_group_name_H-M   'P 1'
#
loop_
_entity.id
_entity.type
_entity.pdbx_description
1 polymer ?
#
loop_
_entity_poly.entity_id
_entity_poly.type
_entity_poly.pdbx_seq_one_letter_code
_entity_poly.pdbx_strand_id
1 'polypeptide(L)'
;MVRSASTNPRNGALLDESWRICHSKYSRRCQNIFSEYPFETSSELDNGPNHSMSYKESLSLIVGNAIPILITGPAFLLKWKRYLPKSWQDVAQATVEFKAYVTEMVQEERELIAAGKQSKPNLMKSLIHASQSNSHSITDDSNLGRKQYVLTEQEIFGNMFVFNFAGHDTISITLCYAINLLAAHPDVQEWLSEKINAVSSNPDSAA
;
A
#
# COMPACT_ATOMS: atom_id res chain seq x y z
N MET A 1 45.91 17.68 9.58
CA MET A 1 45.86 19.02 8.97
C MET A 1 44.51 19.16 8.27
N VAL A 2 43.50 19.62 9.02
CA VAL A 2 42.11 19.77 8.55
C VAL A 2 42.05 21.04 7.71
N ARG A 3 41.81 20.94 6.40
CA ARG A 3 41.49 22.10 5.56
C ARG A 3 39.97 22.24 5.50
N SER A 4 39.48 23.18 6.30
CA SER A 4 38.13 23.73 6.24
C SER A 4 37.85 24.28 4.84
N ALA A 5 36.96 23.62 4.09
CA ALA A 5 36.39 24.19 2.88
C ALA A 5 35.39 25.29 3.27
N SER A 6 35.69 26.52 2.89
CA SER A 6 34.87 27.70 3.10
C SER A 6 33.51 27.54 2.41
N THR A 7 32.45 27.31 3.20
CA THR A 7 31.07 27.37 2.72
C THR A 7 30.68 28.84 2.57
N ASN A 8 30.55 29.31 1.32
CA ASN A 8 30.05 30.64 1.00
C ASN A 8 28.57 30.76 1.42
N PRO A 9 28.22 31.62 2.40
CA PRO A 9 26.87 31.68 2.99
C PRO A 9 25.78 32.13 2.01
N ARG A 10 26.13 32.71 0.85
CA ARG A 10 25.15 33.11 -0.18
C ARG A 10 24.60 31.95 -1.01
N ASN A 11 25.36 30.86 -1.17
CA ASN A 11 24.91 29.68 -1.91
C ASN A 11 23.99 28.78 -1.06
N GLY A 12 24.18 28.77 0.26
CA GLY A 12 23.30 28.05 1.19
C GLY A 12 21.88 28.64 1.23
N ALA A 13 21.75 29.96 1.18
CA ALA A 13 20.44 30.63 1.17
C ALA A 13 19.68 30.44 -0.16
N LEU A 14 20.38 30.46 -1.31
CA LEU A 14 19.78 30.21 -2.62
C LEU A 14 19.36 28.75 -2.82
N LEU A 15 20.13 27.80 -2.25
CA LEU A 15 19.77 26.40 -2.22
C LEU A 15 18.63 26.12 -1.24
N ASP A 16 18.57 26.78 -0.08
CA ASP A 16 17.45 26.63 0.88
C ASP A 16 16.13 27.22 0.34
N GLU A 17 16.19 28.34 -0.37
CA GLU A 17 14.99 28.97 -0.94
C GLU A 17 14.53 28.26 -2.23
N SER A 18 15.46 27.81 -3.07
CA SER A 18 15.15 26.88 -4.17
C SER A 18 14.65 25.54 -3.64
N TRP A 19 15.20 25.03 -2.55
CA TRP A 19 14.75 23.82 -1.87
C TRP A 19 13.36 23.99 -1.30
N ARG A 20 13.01 25.12 -0.67
CA ARG A 20 11.65 25.39 -0.15
C ARG A 20 10.62 25.56 -1.25
N ILE A 21 10.96 26.24 -2.35
CA ILE A 21 10.09 26.43 -3.53
C ILE A 21 9.93 25.11 -4.30
N CYS A 22 11.03 24.36 -4.45
CA CYS A 22 11.06 23.01 -5.02
C CYS A 22 10.23 22.09 -4.14
N HIS A 23 10.46 21.99 -2.83
CA HIS A 23 9.71 21.15 -1.91
C HIS A 23 8.21 21.48 -1.90
N SER A 24 7.79 22.75 -1.99
CA SER A 24 6.38 23.12 -2.10
C SER A 24 5.73 22.69 -3.43
N LYS A 25 6.42 22.89 -4.57
CA LYS A 25 5.89 22.55 -5.90
C LYS A 25 6.09 21.07 -6.27
N TYR A 26 7.24 20.48 -5.96
CA TYR A 26 7.59 19.07 -6.09
C TYR A 26 6.90 18.20 -5.05
N SER A 27 6.60 18.63 -3.82
CA SER A 27 5.79 17.77 -2.92
C SER A 27 4.41 17.50 -3.52
N ARG A 28 3.72 18.53 -4.04
CA ARG A 28 2.44 18.35 -4.76
C ARG A 28 2.62 17.63 -6.09
N ARG A 29 3.66 17.97 -6.87
CA ARG A 29 3.88 17.39 -8.20
C ARG A 29 4.43 15.96 -8.14
N CYS A 30 5.18 15.58 -7.11
CA CYS A 30 5.65 14.21 -6.86
C CYS A 30 4.58 13.36 -6.19
N GLN A 31 3.73 13.92 -5.32
CA GLN A 31 2.49 13.24 -4.91
C GLN A 31 1.64 12.93 -6.14
N ASN A 32 1.52 13.87 -7.07
CA ASN A 32 0.85 13.61 -8.34
C ASN A 32 1.61 12.61 -9.22
N ILE A 33 2.93 12.71 -9.41
CA ILE A 33 3.70 11.77 -10.25
C ILE A 33 3.62 10.33 -9.70
N PHE A 34 3.73 10.12 -8.39
CA PHE A 34 3.54 8.79 -7.81
C PHE A 34 2.08 8.34 -7.79
N SER A 35 1.13 9.27 -7.68
CA SER A 35 -0.30 8.99 -7.87
C SER A 35 -0.66 8.70 -9.34
N GLU A 36 0.15 9.14 -10.30
CA GLU A 36 -0.11 9.14 -11.74
C GLU A 36 0.64 8.02 -12.48
N TYR A 37 1.57 7.32 -11.82
CA TYR A 37 2.00 6.00 -12.26
C TYR A 37 0.97 4.97 -11.79
N PRO A 38 0.08 4.48 -12.66
CA PRO A 38 -0.71 3.31 -12.30
C PRO A 38 0.29 2.19 -12.05
N PHE A 39 0.45 1.77 -10.80
CA PHE A 39 1.08 0.48 -10.51
C PHE A 39 0.29 -0.59 -11.28
N GLU A 40 0.77 -1.01 -12.44
CA GLU A 40 0.19 -2.11 -13.22
C GLU A 40 0.47 -3.40 -12.44
N THR A 41 -0.33 -3.60 -11.40
CA THR A 41 -0.53 -4.94 -10.86
C THR A 41 -1.25 -5.71 -11.95
N SER A 42 -0.64 -6.80 -12.39
CA SER A 42 -1.14 -7.80 -13.35
C SER A 42 -2.44 -8.54 -12.92
N SER A 43 -3.17 -8.01 -11.94
CA SER A 43 -4.56 -8.38 -11.70
C SER A 43 -5.45 -7.24 -12.18
N GLU A 44 -5.61 -7.16 -13.51
CA GLU A 44 -6.85 -6.66 -14.09
C GLU A 44 -7.98 -7.55 -13.56
N LEU A 45 -8.49 -7.25 -12.37
CA LEU A 45 -9.90 -7.50 -12.08
C LEU A 45 -10.63 -6.44 -12.90
N ASP A 46 -10.73 -6.74 -14.19
CA ASP A 46 -11.67 -6.11 -15.11
C ASP A 46 -13.01 -6.08 -14.38
N ASN A 47 -13.71 -4.94 -14.40
CA ASN A 47 -14.90 -4.74 -13.59
C ASN A 47 -15.86 -5.91 -13.86
N GLY A 48 -15.95 -6.84 -12.90
CA GLY A 48 -16.91 -7.92 -12.99
C GLY A 48 -18.31 -7.31 -13.17
N PRO A 49 -19.29 -8.03 -13.73
CA PRO A 49 -20.62 -7.47 -14.03
C PRO A 49 -21.34 -6.84 -12.81
N ASN A 50 -20.84 -7.07 -11.59
CA ASN A 50 -21.39 -6.57 -10.34
C ASN A 50 -20.59 -5.45 -9.66
N HIS A 51 -19.48 -4.97 -10.24
CA HIS A 51 -18.64 -3.92 -9.63
C HIS A 51 -18.65 -2.63 -10.42
N SER A 52 -18.86 -1.51 -9.71
CA SER A 52 -18.88 -0.18 -10.34
C SER A 52 -17.49 0.44 -10.50
N MET A 53 -16.48 -0.12 -9.83
CA MET A 53 -15.09 0.34 -9.85
C MET A 53 -14.13 -0.82 -9.62
N SER A 54 -12.88 -0.65 -10.07
CA SER A 54 -11.84 -1.66 -9.89
C SER A 54 -11.44 -1.76 -8.41
N TYR A 55 -10.98 -2.95 -7.99
CA TYR A 55 -10.39 -3.17 -6.67
C TYR A 55 -9.33 -2.11 -6.33
N LYS A 56 -8.40 -1.84 -7.26
CA LYS A 56 -7.31 -0.89 -7.05
C LYS A 56 -7.82 0.54 -6.87
N GLU A 57 -8.81 0.94 -7.67
CA GLU A 57 -9.43 2.25 -7.59
C GLU A 57 -10.17 2.44 -6.26
N SER A 58 -10.96 1.44 -5.86
CA SER A 58 -11.64 1.43 -4.56
C SER A 58 -10.66 1.58 -3.40
N LEU A 59 -9.56 0.81 -3.42
CA LEU A 59 -8.54 0.85 -2.39
C LEU A 59 -7.80 2.19 -2.37
N SER A 60 -7.40 2.72 -3.53
CA SER A 60 -6.70 4.00 -3.64
C SER A 60 -7.55 5.16 -3.12
N LEU A 61 -8.86 5.16 -3.42
CA LEU A 61 -9.78 6.19 -2.94
C LEU A 61 -9.95 6.14 -1.42
N ILE A 62 -10.08 4.95 -0.84
CA ILE A 62 -10.21 4.80 0.62
C ILE A 62 -8.92 5.23 1.31
N VAL A 63 -7.76 4.79 0.81
CA VAL A 63 -6.47 5.06 1.44
C VAL A 63 -6.09 6.54 1.35
N GLY A 64 -6.27 7.17 0.18
CA GLY A 64 -6.03 8.60 -0.01
C GLY A 64 -6.97 9.50 0.82
N ASN A 65 -8.10 8.98 1.28
CA ASN A 65 -9.06 9.68 2.15
C ASN A 65 -9.20 9.00 3.53
N ALA A 66 -8.18 8.29 3.99
CA ALA A 66 -8.28 7.48 5.21
C ALA A 66 -8.37 8.32 6.49
N ILE A 67 -7.75 9.51 6.56
CA ILE A 67 -7.82 10.39 7.74
C ILE A 67 -9.28 10.73 8.10
N PRO A 68 -10.14 11.24 7.19
CA PRO A 68 -11.53 11.48 7.52
C PRO A 68 -12.32 10.19 7.83
N ILE A 69 -11.98 9.06 7.21
CA ILE A 69 -12.59 7.75 7.53
C ILE A 69 -12.25 7.32 8.96
N LEU A 70 -11.00 7.48 9.40
CA LEU A 70 -10.56 7.13 10.75
C LEU A 70 -11.18 8.02 11.83
N ILE A 71 -11.37 9.31 11.53
CA ILE A 71 -11.99 10.26 12.47
C ILE A 71 -13.50 10.03 12.60
N THR A 72 -14.19 9.79 11.49
CA THR A 72 -15.66 9.73 11.47
C THR A 72 -16.22 8.30 11.56
N GLY A 73 -15.43 7.31 11.17
CA GLY A 73 -15.83 5.92 11.01
C GLY A 73 -16.61 5.65 9.71
N PRO A 74 -16.46 4.46 9.11
CA PRO A 74 -17.10 4.12 7.83
C PRO A 74 -18.64 4.13 7.91
N ALA A 75 -19.21 3.82 9.08
CA ALA A 75 -20.66 3.83 9.28
C ALA A 75 -21.29 5.24 9.23
N PHE A 76 -20.53 6.27 9.65
CA PHE A 76 -20.99 7.65 9.59
C PHE A 76 -21.08 8.14 8.14
N LEU A 77 -20.09 7.79 7.32
CA LEU A 77 -20.04 8.14 5.89
C LEU A 77 -21.23 7.58 5.10
N LEU A 78 -21.60 6.32 5.37
CA LEU A 78 -22.75 5.69 4.72
C LEU A 78 -24.07 6.31 5.18
N LYS A 79 -24.21 6.64 6.47
CA LYS A 79 -25.44 7.22 7.04
C LYS A 79 -25.70 8.63 6.55
N TRP A 80 -24.66 9.43 6.33
CA TRP A 80 -24.76 10.83 5.91
C TRP A 80 -24.53 11.05 4.42
N LYS A 81 -24.56 9.99 3.59
CA LYS A 81 -24.32 10.03 2.13
C LYS A 81 -25.06 11.17 1.43
N ARG A 82 -26.30 11.48 1.83
CA ARG A 82 -27.13 12.54 1.20
C ARG A 82 -26.68 13.97 1.49
N TYR A 83 -25.97 14.20 2.60
CA TYR A 83 -25.50 15.52 3.05
C TYR A 83 -24.01 15.75 2.75
N LEU A 84 -23.31 14.74 2.23
CA LEU A 84 -21.88 14.76 2.00
C LEU A 84 -21.51 15.32 0.61
N PRO A 85 -20.37 16.01 0.47
CA PRO A 85 -19.83 16.44 -0.82
C PRO A 85 -19.52 15.22 -1.71
N LYS A 86 -19.51 15.40 -3.04
CA LYS A 86 -19.32 14.31 -4.03
C LYS A 86 -18.12 13.41 -3.71
N SER A 87 -16.95 13.99 -3.40
CA SER A 87 -15.74 13.22 -3.07
C SER A 87 -15.92 12.26 -1.90
N TRP A 88 -16.76 12.59 -0.91
CA TRP A 88 -17.04 11.71 0.23
C TRP A 88 -18.07 10.63 -0.11
N GLN A 89 -18.95 10.90 -1.09
CA GLN A 89 -19.86 9.89 -1.62
C GLN A 89 -19.08 8.83 -2.41
N ASP A 90 -18.06 9.26 -3.15
CA ASP A 90 -17.16 8.36 -3.89
C ASP A 90 -16.36 7.48 -2.92
N VAL A 91 -15.84 8.05 -1.82
CA VAL A 91 -15.19 7.28 -0.74
C VAL A 91 -16.14 6.29 -0.07
N ALA A 92 -17.38 6.70 0.19
CA ALA A 92 -18.40 5.82 0.76
C ALA A 92 -18.73 4.66 -0.20
N GLN A 93 -18.83 4.93 -1.50
CA GLN A 93 -19.04 3.91 -2.52
C GLN A 93 -17.83 2.96 -2.63
N ALA A 94 -16.62 3.52 -2.64
CA ALA A 94 -15.37 2.76 -2.66
C ALA A 94 -15.27 1.81 -1.47
N THR A 95 -15.69 2.25 -0.28
CA THR A 95 -15.72 1.40 0.93
C THR A 95 -16.64 0.19 0.76
N VAL A 96 -17.79 0.35 0.10
CA VAL A 96 -18.73 -0.74 -0.18
C VAL A 96 -18.14 -1.72 -1.18
N GLU A 97 -17.59 -1.22 -2.28
CA GLU A 97 -16.98 -2.02 -3.35
C GLU A 97 -15.75 -2.79 -2.84
N PHE A 98 -14.84 -2.11 -2.13
CA PHE A 98 -13.66 -2.74 -1.54
C PHE A 98 -14.05 -3.86 -0.56
N LYS A 99 -15.10 -3.66 0.24
CA LYS A 99 -15.61 -4.70 1.14
C LYS A 99 -16.16 -5.90 0.35
N ALA A 100 -16.90 -5.65 -0.73
CA ALA A 100 -17.41 -6.71 -1.59
C ALA A 100 -16.25 -7.54 -2.19
N TYR A 101 -15.24 -6.89 -2.76
CA TYR A 101 -14.04 -7.56 -3.27
C TYR A 101 -13.32 -8.40 -2.21
N VAL A 102 -13.14 -7.87 -0.99
CA VAL A 102 -12.49 -8.63 0.09
C VAL A 102 -13.32 -9.85 0.47
N THR A 103 -14.64 -9.71 0.59
CA THR A 103 -15.53 -10.85 0.89
C THR A 103 -15.47 -11.91 -0.21
N GLU A 104 -15.52 -11.52 -1.48
CA GLU A 104 -15.45 -12.44 -2.62
C GLU A 104 -14.11 -13.18 -2.68
N MET A 105 -12.98 -12.46 -2.53
CA MET A 105 -11.65 -13.09 -2.48
C MET A 105 -11.49 -14.05 -1.30
N VAL A 106 -12.06 -13.72 -0.14
CA VAL A 106 -12.04 -14.61 1.04
C VAL A 106 -12.86 -15.87 0.78
N GLN A 107 -14.01 -15.74 0.13
CA GLN A 107 -14.88 -16.86 -0.18
C GLN A 107 -14.24 -17.79 -1.21
N GLU A 108 -13.70 -17.24 -2.30
CA GLU A 108 -12.96 -18.00 -3.31
C GLU A 108 -11.80 -18.77 -2.67
N GLU A 109 -11.03 -18.12 -1.80
CA GLU A 109 -9.89 -18.76 -1.16
C GLU A 109 -10.31 -19.91 -0.23
N ARG A 110 -11.41 -19.73 0.52
CA ARG A 110 -11.95 -20.79 1.38
C ARG A 110 -12.40 -22.01 0.56
N GLU A 111 -12.99 -21.78 -0.61
CA GLU A 111 -13.41 -22.86 -1.52
C GLU A 111 -12.20 -23.59 -2.12
N LEU A 112 -11.15 -22.87 -2.50
CA LEU A 112 -9.91 -23.47 -2.99
C LEU A 112 -9.22 -24.32 -1.91
N ILE A 113 -9.15 -23.83 -0.67
CA ILE A 113 -8.64 -24.57 0.48
C ILE A 113 -9.48 -25.84 0.71
N ALA A 114 -10.81 -25.74 0.68
CA ALA A 114 -11.71 -26.89 0.83
C ALA A 114 -11.55 -27.93 -0.28
N ALA A 115 -11.27 -27.48 -1.51
CA ALA A 115 -10.97 -28.33 -2.65
C ALA A 115 -9.55 -28.89 -2.67
N GLY A 116 -8.70 -28.53 -1.70
CA GLY A 116 -7.28 -28.92 -1.63
C GLY A 116 -6.43 -28.30 -2.74
N LYS A 117 -6.90 -27.24 -3.40
CA LYS A 117 -6.18 -26.55 -4.47
C LYS A 117 -5.38 -25.39 -3.90
N GLN A 118 -4.13 -25.28 -4.31
CA GLN A 118 -3.27 -24.14 -3.98
C GLN A 118 -3.44 -23.06 -5.04
N SER A 119 -3.60 -21.81 -4.60
CA SER A 119 -3.55 -20.63 -5.47
C SER A 119 -2.37 -19.73 -5.04
N LYS A 120 -1.94 -18.81 -5.92
CA LYS A 120 -0.71 -18.01 -5.77
C LYS A 120 -0.63 -17.33 -4.38
N PRO A 121 0.53 -17.33 -3.70
CA PRO A 121 0.66 -16.73 -2.38
C PRO A 121 0.37 -15.22 -2.42
N ASN A 122 -0.49 -14.75 -1.52
CA ASN A 122 -0.87 -13.35 -1.40
C ASN A 122 -1.10 -13.01 0.08
N LEU A 123 -1.16 -11.71 0.41
CA LEU A 123 -1.34 -11.26 1.80
C LEU A 123 -2.65 -11.79 2.43
N MET A 124 -3.72 -11.83 1.65
CA MET A 124 -5.04 -12.33 2.08
C MET A 124 -4.97 -13.80 2.53
N LYS A 125 -4.30 -14.65 1.75
CA LYS A 125 -4.05 -16.06 2.05
C LYS A 125 -3.25 -16.22 3.31
N SER A 126 -2.20 -15.42 3.47
CA SER A 126 -1.41 -15.44 4.70
C SER A 126 -2.28 -15.12 5.92
N LEU A 127 -3.22 -14.18 5.82
CA LEU A 127 -4.17 -13.89 6.89
C LEU A 127 -5.14 -15.05 7.16
N ILE A 128 -5.71 -15.65 6.11
CA ILE A 128 -6.63 -16.78 6.21
C ILE A 128 -5.91 -18.01 6.79
N HIS A 129 -4.72 -18.33 6.28
CA HIS A 129 -3.90 -19.44 6.78
C HIS A 129 -3.45 -19.22 8.21
N ALA A 130 -2.93 -18.04 8.55
CA ALA A 130 -2.50 -17.71 9.91
C ALA A 130 -3.65 -17.86 10.91
N SER A 131 -4.85 -17.45 10.50
CA SER A 131 -6.06 -17.63 11.28
C SER A 131 -6.44 -19.10 11.49
N GLN A 132 -6.20 -19.98 10.51
CA GLN A 132 -6.48 -21.41 10.61
C GLN A 132 -5.38 -22.18 11.36
N SER A 133 -4.11 -21.78 11.23
CA SER A 133 -2.96 -22.47 11.87
C SER A 133 -2.87 -22.27 13.39
N ASN A 134 -3.51 -21.24 13.94
CA ASN A 134 -3.75 -21.13 15.38
C ASN A 134 -4.61 -22.28 15.94
N SER A 135 -5.09 -23.19 15.09
CA SER A 135 -5.85 -24.40 15.43
C SER A 135 -4.99 -25.65 15.70
N HIS A 136 -3.67 -25.64 15.47
CA HIS A 136 -2.88 -26.89 15.47
C HIS A 136 -1.73 -27.00 16.48
N SER A 137 -1.55 -26.02 17.36
CA SER A 137 -0.65 -26.14 18.52
C SER A 137 -1.46 -25.95 19.81
N ILE A 138 -1.99 -27.05 20.38
CA ILE A 138 -1.90 -27.48 21.80
C ILE A 138 -2.57 -28.86 21.84
N THR A 139 -1.83 -29.92 21.49
CA THR A 139 -2.07 -31.23 22.11
C THR A 139 -1.31 -31.22 23.42
N ASP A 140 -1.98 -30.77 24.48
CA ASP A 140 -1.86 -31.37 25.81
C ASP A 140 -2.66 -30.54 26.82
N ASP A 141 -3.68 -31.23 27.31
CA ASP A 141 -4.23 -31.18 28.65
C ASP A 141 -4.98 -29.92 29.16
N SER A 142 -6.10 -30.22 29.82
CA SER A 142 -7.04 -29.38 30.57
C SER A 142 -8.06 -28.52 29.80
N ASN A 143 -9.30 -29.01 29.86
CA ASN A 143 -10.59 -28.32 29.87
C ASN A 143 -10.59 -26.82 30.26
N LEU A 144 -10.29 -25.93 29.32
CA LEU A 144 -10.87 -24.59 29.24
C LEU A 144 -11.11 -24.29 27.76
N GLY A 145 -12.38 -24.09 27.39
CA GLY A 145 -12.85 -23.92 26.02
C GLY A 145 -12.18 -22.76 25.27
N ARG A 146 -10.99 -23.00 24.71
CA ARG A 146 -10.29 -22.04 23.86
C ARG A 146 -10.93 -22.11 22.48
N LYS A 147 -11.94 -21.26 22.28
CA LYS A 147 -12.63 -21.07 21.00
C LYS A 147 -11.58 -20.90 19.89
N GLN A 148 -11.61 -21.80 18.91
CA GLN A 148 -10.90 -21.65 17.65
C GLN A 148 -11.26 -20.28 17.06
N TYR A 149 -10.28 -19.38 16.97
CA TYR A 149 -10.52 -18.02 16.49
C TYR A 149 -10.20 -17.94 15.00
N VAL A 150 -11.26 -18.03 14.20
CA VAL A 150 -11.20 -17.76 12.76
C VAL A 150 -11.50 -16.29 12.55
N LEU A 151 -10.65 -15.57 11.83
CA LEU A 151 -10.86 -14.18 11.46
C LEU A 151 -12.15 -14.07 10.66
N THR A 152 -13.03 -13.19 11.13
CA THR A 152 -14.22 -12.76 10.41
C THR A 152 -13.80 -11.98 9.17
N GLU A 153 -14.69 -11.90 8.17
CA GLU A 153 -14.47 -11.09 6.98
C GLU A 153 -14.22 -9.61 7.32
N GLN A 154 -14.85 -9.11 8.40
CA GLN A 154 -14.63 -7.74 8.85
C GLN A 154 -13.22 -7.54 9.42
N GLU A 155 -12.68 -8.52 10.14
CA GLU A 155 -11.32 -8.45 10.67
C GLU A 155 -10.27 -8.61 9.57
N ILE A 156 -10.53 -9.48 8.59
CA ILE A 156 -9.69 -9.61 7.40
C ILE A 156 -9.67 -8.28 6.62
N PHE A 157 -10.85 -7.69 6.38
CA PHE A 157 -10.97 -6.37 5.77
C PHE A 157 -10.18 -5.30 6.54
N GLY A 158 -10.34 -5.26 7.86
CA GLY A 158 -9.64 -4.30 8.71
C GLY A 158 -8.12 -4.45 8.62
N ASN A 159 -7.60 -5.67 8.72
CA ASN A 159 -6.17 -5.94 8.57
C ASN A 159 -5.66 -5.55 7.19
N MET A 160 -6.39 -5.91 6.13
CA MET A 160 -6.04 -5.55 4.75
C MET A 160 -6.00 -4.02 4.59
N PHE A 161 -7.01 -3.32 5.11
CA PHE A 161 -7.04 -1.86 5.08
C PHE A 161 -5.84 -1.25 5.81
N VAL A 162 -5.52 -1.71 7.02
CA VAL A 162 -4.40 -1.18 7.83
C VAL A 162 -3.05 -1.38 7.12
N PHE A 163 -2.79 -2.56 6.56
CA PHE A 163 -1.53 -2.81 5.85
C PHE A 163 -1.38 -1.91 4.62
N ASN A 164 -2.45 -1.74 3.83
CA ASN A 164 -2.41 -0.88 2.66
C ASN A 164 -2.32 0.59 3.03
N PHE A 165 -3.07 1.04 4.05
CA PHE A 165 -3.03 2.41 4.54
C PHE A 165 -1.64 2.79 5.05
N ALA A 166 -1.03 1.94 5.88
CA ALA A 166 0.31 2.19 6.42
C ALA A 166 1.37 2.29 5.31
N GLY A 167 1.26 1.46 4.27
CA GLY A 167 2.21 1.40 3.17
C GLY A 167 2.06 2.51 2.13
N HIS A 168 0.86 3.05 1.93
CA HIS A 168 0.60 3.95 0.81
C HIS A 168 1.34 5.29 0.92
N ASP A 169 1.13 6.03 2.02
CA ASP A 169 1.70 7.38 2.15
C ASP A 169 3.19 7.31 2.53
N THR A 170 3.56 6.40 3.43
CA THR A 170 4.94 6.32 3.93
C THR A 170 5.92 5.91 2.83
N ILE A 171 5.61 4.86 2.07
CA ILE A 171 6.49 4.35 1.01
C ILE A 171 6.58 5.34 -0.14
N SER A 172 5.45 5.96 -0.54
CA SER A 172 5.43 6.97 -1.60
C SER A 172 6.30 8.18 -1.24
N ILE A 173 6.21 8.67 0.01
CA ILE A 173 7.03 9.78 0.50
C ILE A 173 8.51 9.37 0.56
N THR A 174 8.82 8.19 1.10
CA THR A 174 10.20 7.69 1.18
C THR A 174 10.84 7.54 -0.20
N LEU A 175 10.11 6.96 -1.16
CA LEU A 175 10.62 6.75 -2.51
C LEU A 175 10.82 8.07 -3.26
N CYS A 176 9.88 9.01 -3.11
CA CYS A 176 10.02 10.37 -3.61
C CYS A 176 11.29 11.04 -3.05
N TYR A 177 11.52 10.95 -1.74
CA TYR A 177 12.71 11.52 -1.12
C TYR A 177 13.99 10.85 -1.61
N ALA A 178 14.00 9.51 -1.70
CA ALA A 178 15.13 8.74 -2.19
C ALA A 178 15.51 9.14 -3.64
N ILE A 179 14.53 9.26 -4.54
CA ILE A 179 14.76 9.68 -5.92
C ILE A 179 15.29 11.12 -5.99
N ASN A 180 14.74 12.02 -5.18
CA ASN A 180 15.23 13.39 -5.12
C ASN A 180 16.69 13.46 -4.65
N LEU A 181 17.07 12.64 -3.65
CA LEU A 181 18.46 12.55 -3.21
C LEU A 181 19.37 11.99 -4.31
N LEU A 182 18.95 10.95 -5.02
CA LEU A 182 19.72 10.41 -6.14
C LEU A 182 19.94 11.45 -7.24
N ALA A 183 18.89 12.20 -7.60
CA ALA A 183 19.00 13.27 -8.60
C ALA A 183 19.91 14.43 -8.16
N ALA A 184 19.99 14.71 -6.85
CA ALA A 184 20.86 15.73 -6.29
C ALA A 184 22.33 15.28 -6.11
N HIS A 185 22.58 13.97 -6.10
CA HIS A 185 23.90 13.37 -5.89
C HIS A 185 24.26 12.39 -7.03
N PRO A 186 24.69 12.91 -8.21
CA PRO A 186 24.99 12.09 -9.38
C PRO A 186 26.08 11.04 -9.15
N ASP A 187 27.03 11.31 -8.26
CA ASP A 187 28.09 10.39 -7.84
C ASP A 187 27.53 9.13 -7.15
N VAL A 188 26.52 9.31 -6.28
CA VAL A 188 25.83 8.20 -5.61
C VAL A 188 24.93 7.46 -6.61
N GLN A 189 24.27 8.17 -7.51
CA GLN A 189 23.42 7.58 -8.55
C GLN A 189 24.23 6.70 -9.51
N GLU A 190 25.40 7.16 -9.95
CA GLU A 190 26.31 6.40 -10.81
C GLU A 190 26.82 5.14 -10.09
N TRP A 191 27.29 5.28 -8.85
CA TRP A 191 27.69 4.15 -8.02
C TRP A 191 26.56 3.11 -7.85
N LEU A 192 25.33 3.55 -7.60
CA LEU A 192 24.18 2.65 -7.47
C LEU A 192 23.88 1.92 -8.79
N SER A 193 23.95 2.62 -9.92
CA SER A 193 23.77 2.05 -11.26
C SER A 193 24.81 0.96 -11.55
N GLU A 194 26.09 1.22 -11.27
CA GLU A 194 27.17 0.24 -11.42
C GLU A 194 26.89 -1.03 -10.60
N LYS A 195 26.44 -0.87 -9.35
CA LYS A 195 26.10 -2.01 -8.49
C LYS A 195 24.91 -2.80 -9.00
N ILE A 196 23.85 -2.12 -9.46
CA ILE A 196 22.69 -2.80 -10.05
C ILE A 196 23.12 -3.58 -11.29
N ASN A 197 23.86 -2.97 -12.21
CA ASN A 197 24.33 -3.61 -13.43
C ASN A 197 25.22 -4.83 -13.15
N ALA A 198 26.08 -4.75 -12.14
CA ALA A 198 26.94 -5.86 -11.74
C ALA A 198 26.14 -7.08 -11.22
N VAL A 199 25.00 -6.85 -10.55
CA VAL A 199 24.14 -7.94 -10.03
C VAL A 199 23.17 -8.44 -11.10
N SER A 200 22.64 -7.56 -11.95
CA SER A 200 21.71 -7.93 -13.03
C SER A 200 22.41 -8.68 -14.16
N SER A 201 23.71 -8.47 -14.35
CA SER A 201 24.53 -9.23 -15.29
C SER A 201 24.92 -10.59 -14.70
N ASN A 202 23.95 -11.49 -14.53
CA ASN A 202 24.26 -12.90 -14.24
C ASN A 202 24.82 -13.57 -15.51
N PRO A 203 25.92 -14.35 -15.42
CA PRO A 203 26.60 -14.97 -16.56
C PRO A 203 25.84 -16.13 -17.25
N ASP A 204 24.60 -16.44 -16.83
CA ASP A 204 23.82 -17.57 -17.36
C ASP A 204 23.17 -17.30 -18.74
N SER A 205 23.41 -16.14 -19.34
CA SER A 205 22.99 -15.80 -20.72
C SER A 205 24.08 -16.07 -21.76
N ALA A 206 25.20 -16.69 -21.37
CA ALA A 206 26.33 -17.02 -22.25
C ALA A 206 26.57 -18.54 -22.41
N ALA A 207 25.49 -19.35 -22.42
CA ALA A 207 25.53 -20.77 -22.75
C ALA A 207 24.63 -21.10 -23.95
#